data_AF-W6U1I2-F1
#
_entry.id   AF-W6U1I2-F1
#
_cell.length_a   1.000
_cell.length_b   1.000
_cell.length_c   1.000
_cell.angle_alpha   90.00
_cell.angle_beta   90.00
_cell.angle_gamma   90.00
#
_symmetry.space_group_name_H-M   'P 1'
#
loop_
_entity.id
_entity.type
_entity.pdbx_description
1 polymer ?
#
loop_
_entity_poly.entity_id
_entity_poly.type
_entity_poly.pdbx_seq_one_letter_code
_entity_poly.pdbx_strand_id
1 'polypeptide(L)'
;MGLSRRDAFFDYAEEEAEQRRQEEEEAKAKARATRAYVNRVIFHPHFKNITYNQLIAMNPTLEVGAIVIRPSRQGTDHLTVSLKVDDGIFKHIDVIEKDKPQSFGLGKTLLIGNESFEDLDEIVARHMEPMVSLIREVYAYKYYCDSQVLTQPEMLKYDAQLHSKYWRTFLSQLDSSIV
;
A
#
# COMPACT_ATOMS: atom_id res chain seq x y z
N MET A 1 23.71 -51.32 -1.77
CA MET A 1 23.34 -49.93 -2.12
C MET A 1 24.47 -49.03 -1.67
N GLY A 2 25.30 -48.57 -2.60
CA GLY A 2 26.44 -47.71 -2.27
C GLY A 2 25.94 -46.34 -1.84
N LEU A 3 26.35 -45.90 -0.66
CA LEU A 3 26.24 -44.50 -0.25
C LEU A 3 26.94 -43.68 -1.34
N SER A 4 26.19 -42.84 -2.05
CA SER A 4 26.78 -41.82 -2.92
C SER A 4 27.71 -40.98 -2.05
N ARG A 5 29.01 -41.22 -2.15
CA ARG A 5 30.01 -40.39 -1.50
C ARG A 5 29.92 -39.04 -2.20
N ARG A 6 29.42 -38.04 -1.48
CA ARG A 6 29.39 -36.65 -1.94
C ARG A 6 30.83 -36.24 -2.32
N ASP A 7 30.94 -35.46 -3.39
CA ASP A 7 32.22 -35.11 -4.01
C ASP A 7 33.12 -34.30 -3.06
N ALA A 8 34.44 -34.39 -3.22
CA ALA A 8 35.45 -33.70 -2.42
C ALA A 8 35.44 -32.17 -2.64
N PHE A 9 34.86 -31.71 -3.74
CA PHE A 9 34.67 -30.30 -4.06
C PHE A 9 33.28 -29.76 -3.68
N PHE A 10 32.47 -30.55 -2.97
CA PHE A 10 31.13 -30.12 -2.55
C PHE A 10 31.23 -29.07 -1.44
N ASP A 11 30.62 -27.90 -1.66
CA ASP A 11 30.65 -26.79 -0.71
C ASP A 11 29.58 -26.97 0.38
N TYR A 12 29.97 -27.68 1.45
CA TYR A 12 29.11 -27.93 2.60
C TYR A 12 28.68 -26.65 3.32
N ALA A 13 29.48 -25.57 3.25
CA ALA A 13 29.14 -24.32 3.91
C ALA A 13 27.97 -23.63 3.21
N GLU A 14 27.90 -23.73 1.88
CA GLU A 14 26.79 -23.20 1.09
C GLU A 14 25.50 -24.02 1.30
N GLU A 15 25.57 -25.35 1.34
CA GLU A 15 24.42 -26.23 1.65
C GLU A 15 23.84 -25.92 3.04
N GLU A 16 24.67 -25.81 4.08
CA GLU A 16 24.21 -25.46 5.44
C GLU A 16 23.63 -24.04 5.53
N ALA A 17 24.15 -23.10 4.74
CA ALA A 17 23.59 -21.75 4.66
C ALA A 17 22.23 -21.75 3.96
N GLU A 18 22.06 -22.54 2.90
CA GLU A 18 20.81 -22.68 2.18
C GLU A 18 19.74 -23.40 3.00
N GLN A 19 20.08 -24.51 3.68
CA GLN A 19 19.20 -25.20 4.61
C GLN A 19 18.71 -24.26 5.73
N ARG A 20 19.61 -23.48 6.34
CA ARG A 20 19.22 -22.48 7.36
C ARG A 20 18.27 -21.42 6.82
N ARG A 21 18.52 -20.91 5.60
CA ARG A 21 17.60 -19.95 4.95
C ARG A 21 16.22 -20.58 4.74
N GLN A 22 16.18 -21.83 4.26
CA GLN A 22 14.93 -22.57 4.03
C GLN A 22 14.16 -22.81 5.33
N GLU A 23 14.84 -23.26 6.39
CA GLU A 23 14.23 -23.47 7.71
C GLU A 23 13.68 -22.16 8.31
N GLU A 24 14.40 -21.04 8.19
CA GLU A 24 13.91 -19.73 8.60
C GLU A 24 12.67 -19.29 7.81
N GLU A 25 12.65 -19.56 6.50
CA GLU A 25 11.53 -19.22 5.62
C GLU A 25 10.29 -20.06 5.95
N GLU A 26 10.47 -21.36 6.17
CA GLU A 26 9.40 -22.27 6.60
C GLU A 26 8.86 -21.91 7.98
N ALA A 27 9.73 -21.55 8.93
CA ALA A 27 9.32 -21.09 10.25
C ALA A 27 8.50 -19.80 10.17
N LYS A 28 8.93 -18.83 9.34
CA LYS A 28 8.18 -17.60 9.06
C LYS A 28 6.85 -17.89 8.37
N ALA A 29 6.80 -18.84 7.44
CA ALA A 29 5.58 -19.25 6.74
C ALA A 29 4.58 -19.91 7.70
N LYS A 30 5.03 -20.84 8.56
CA LYS A 30 4.19 -21.46 9.60
C LYS A 30 3.67 -20.42 10.60
N ALA A 31 4.50 -19.48 11.04
CA ALA A 31 4.09 -18.40 11.94
C ALA A 31 3.06 -17.44 11.29
N ARG A 32 3.15 -17.21 9.98
CA ARG A 32 2.14 -16.45 9.22
C ARG A 32 0.82 -17.22 9.11
N ALA A 33 0.87 -18.54 8.93
CA ALA A 33 -0.31 -19.39 8.82
C ALA A 33 -1.09 -19.52 10.14
N THR A 34 -0.41 -19.47 11.28
CA THR A 34 -1.02 -19.56 12.62
C THR A 34 -1.45 -18.22 13.22
N ARG A 35 -1.12 -17.09 12.58
CA ARG A 35 -1.53 -15.75 13.04
C ARG A 35 -3.04 -15.58 12.87
N ALA A 36 -3.76 -15.94 13.92
CA ALA A 36 -5.20 -15.74 14.01
C ALA A 36 -5.52 -14.24 13.96
N TYR A 37 -6.53 -13.89 13.17
CA TYR A 37 -7.10 -12.56 13.16
C TYR A 37 -7.74 -12.27 14.52
N VAL A 38 -7.29 -11.22 15.20
CA VAL A 38 -7.77 -10.85 16.53
C VAL A 38 -8.62 -9.59 16.45
N ASN A 39 -9.85 -9.65 16.95
CA ASN A 39 -10.70 -8.48 17.11
C ASN A 39 -10.12 -7.53 18.16
N ARG A 40 -10.12 -6.24 17.84
CA ARG A 40 -9.50 -5.20 18.64
C ARG A 40 -10.55 -4.33 19.32
N VAL A 41 -10.22 -3.87 20.52
CA VAL A 41 -11.06 -2.95 21.28
C VAL A 41 -10.45 -1.55 21.14
N ILE A 42 -10.71 -0.92 20.00
CA ILE A 42 -10.22 0.43 19.66
C ILE A 42 -11.43 1.28 19.31
N PHE A 43 -11.62 2.37 20.04
CA PHE A 43 -12.71 3.32 19.85
C PHE A 43 -12.25 4.48 18.99
N HIS A 44 -12.50 4.40 17.68
CA HIS A 44 -12.14 5.47 16.76
C HIS A 44 -13.06 5.44 15.52
N PRO A 45 -13.52 6.59 14.99
CA PRO A 45 -14.52 6.64 13.90
C PRO A 45 -14.08 5.91 12.63
N HIS A 46 -12.80 6.02 12.28
CA HIS A 46 -12.24 5.36 11.11
C HIS A 46 -11.84 3.90 11.37
N PHE A 47 -11.86 3.42 12.62
CA PHE A 47 -11.42 2.07 12.95
C PHE A 47 -12.55 1.04 12.78
N LYS A 48 -12.26 -0.04 12.05
CA LYS A 48 -13.19 -1.15 11.84
C LYS A 48 -12.43 -2.47 11.94
N ASN A 49 -12.96 -3.42 12.71
CA ASN A 49 -12.48 -4.81 12.75
C ASN A 49 -12.92 -5.56 11.48
N ILE A 50 -12.36 -5.19 10.34
CA ILE A 50 -12.64 -5.83 9.05
C ILE A 50 -11.37 -6.36 8.37
N THR A 51 -11.54 -7.42 7.60
CA THR A 51 -10.51 -7.97 6.71
C THR A 51 -10.43 -7.19 5.40
N TYR A 52 -9.38 -7.43 4.62
CA TYR A 52 -9.25 -6.85 3.27
C TYR A 52 -10.45 -7.20 2.36
N ASN A 53 -10.90 -8.46 2.37
CA ASN A 53 -12.03 -8.88 1.54
C ASN A 53 -13.33 -8.15 1.92
N GLN A 54 -13.54 -7.90 3.22
CA GLN A 54 -14.68 -7.12 3.70
C GLN A 54 -14.55 -5.65 3.31
N LEU A 55 -13.35 -5.07 3.35
CA LEU A 55 -13.11 -3.71 2.86
C LEU A 55 -13.46 -3.57 1.37
N ILE A 56 -13.04 -4.52 0.53
CA ILE A 56 -13.38 -4.53 -0.89
C ILE A 56 -14.88 -4.70 -1.11
N ALA A 57 -15.55 -5.56 -0.32
CA ALA A 57 -17.01 -5.68 -0.38
C ALA A 57 -17.74 -4.37 0.02
N MET A 58 -17.12 -3.54 0.87
CA MET A 58 -17.63 -2.22 1.24
C MET A 58 -17.24 -1.13 0.24
N ASN A 59 -16.37 -1.39 -0.74
CA ASN A 59 -15.95 -0.40 -1.74
C ASN A 59 -17.11 0.42 -2.36
N PRO A 60 -18.24 -0.16 -2.82
CA PRO A 60 -19.28 0.62 -3.49
C PRO A 60 -20.03 1.59 -2.55
N THR A 61 -19.96 1.39 -1.23
CA THR A 61 -20.60 2.28 -0.24
C THR A 61 -19.65 3.35 0.29
N LEU A 62 -18.34 3.21 0.03
CA LEU A 62 -17.32 4.17 0.45
C LEU A 62 -17.14 5.27 -0.60
N GLU A 63 -17.01 6.51 -0.13
CA GLU A 63 -16.67 7.65 -0.99
C GLU A 63 -15.17 7.70 -1.29
N VAL A 64 -14.81 8.34 -2.40
CA VAL A 64 -13.40 8.64 -2.71
C VAL A 64 -12.81 9.53 -1.60
N GLY A 65 -11.60 9.19 -1.15
CA GLY A 65 -10.98 9.82 0.01
C GLY A 65 -11.40 9.23 1.36
N ALA A 66 -12.28 8.22 1.40
CA ALA A 66 -12.64 7.56 2.65
C ALA A 66 -11.43 6.85 3.29
N ILE A 67 -11.28 7.06 4.60
CA ILE A 67 -10.23 6.46 5.42
C ILE A 67 -10.83 5.33 6.25
N VAL A 68 -10.22 4.14 6.17
CA VAL A 68 -10.58 2.97 6.98
C VAL A 68 -9.33 2.38 7.61
N ILE A 69 -9.28 2.39 8.93
CA ILE A 69 -8.21 1.79 9.74
C ILE A 69 -8.68 0.40 10.18
N ARG A 70 -7.84 -0.61 9.99
CA ARG A 70 -8.18 -2.01 10.30
C ARG A 70 -7.00 -2.77 10.90
N PRO A 71 -7.24 -3.87 11.63
CA PRO A 71 -6.18 -4.80 12.02
C PRO A 71 -5.40 -5.29 10.80
N SER A 72 -4.08 -5.40 10.94
CA SER A 72 -3.21 -5.92 9.88
C SER A 72 -3.11 -7.44 9.96
N ARG A 73 -3.01 -8.09 8.80
CA ARG A 73 -2.62 -9.51 8.72
C ARG A 73 -1.15 -9.73 9.08
N GLN A 74 -0.35 -8.66 9.13
CA GLN A 74 1.07 -8.73 9.47
C GLN A 74 1.32 -8.99 10.96
N GLY A 75 0.31 -8.89 11.83
CA GLY A 75 0.43 -9.24 13.24
C GLY A 75 -0.39 -8.33 14.14
N THR A 76 -0.38 -8.63 15.43
CA THR A 76 -1.08 -7.85 16.47
C THR A 76 -0.45 -6.49 16.71
N ASP A 77 0.77 -6.27 16.26
CA ASP A 77 1.50 -5.00 16.45
C ASP A 77 1.48 -4.15 15.18
N HIS A 78 0.57 -4.47 14.25
CA HIS A 78 0.40 -3.76 13.00
C HIS A 78 -1.07 -3.40 12.77
N LEU A 79 -1.30 -2.20 12.28
CA LEU A 79 -2.55 -1.76 11.69
C LEU A 79 -2.33 -1.49 10.20
N THR A 80 -3.41 -1.53 9.43
CA THR A 80 -3.40 -1.03 8.06
C THR A 80 -4.37 0.12 7.95
N VAL A 81 -3.89 1.26 7.47
CA VAL A 81 -4.73 2.38 7.07
C VAL A 81 -4.98 2.26 5.58
N SER A 82 -6.24 2.09 5.21
CA SER A 82 -6.70 2.04 3.84
C SER A 82 -7.34 3.36 3.45
N LEU A 83 -6.85 3.97 2.38
CA LEU A 83 -7.41 5.18 1.77
C LEU A 83 -8.02 4.80 0.41
N LYS A 84 -9.31 5.08 0.21
CA LYS A 84 -9.95 4.91 -1.10
C LYS A 84 -9.47 6.02 -2.03
N VAL A 85 -8.71 5.65 -3.07
CA VAL A 85 -8.18 6.60 -4.06
C VAL A 85 -9.15 6.75 -5.22
N ASP A 86 -9.75 5.64 -5.66
CA ASP A 86 -10.76 5.59 -6.73
C ASP A 86 -11.63 4.33 -6.53
N ASP A 87 -12.59 4.10 -7.42
CA ASP A 87 -13.41 2.89 -7.39
C ASP A 87 -12.56 1.62 -7.54
N GLY A 88 -12.60 0.76 -6.52
CA GLY A 88 -11.80 -0.46 -6.46
C GLY A 88 -10.31 -0.23 -6.20
N ILE A 89 -9.84 1.03 -6.13
CA ILE A 89 -8.44 1.38 -5.91
C ILE A 89 -8.25 1.89 -4.50
N PHE A 90 -7.50 1.13 -3.71
CA PHE A 90 -7.15 1.47 -2.34
C PHE A 90 -5.63 1.61 -2.18
N LYS A 91 -5.21 2.69 -1.52
CA LYS A 91 -3.86 2.80 -0.98
C LYS A 91 -3.85 2.17 0.42
N HIS A 92 -2.94 1.23 0.65
CA HIS A 92 -2.73 0.62 1.97
C HIS A 92 -1.41 1.09 2.55
N ILE A 93 -1.46 1.57 3.79
CA ILE A 93 -0.30 2.05 4.54
C ILE A 93 -0.21 1.20 5.81
N ASP A 94 0.97 0.64 6.03
CA ASP A 94 1.24 -0.14 7.23
C ASP A 94 1.63 0.79 8.38
N VAL A 95 1.05 0.54 9.55
CA VAL A 95 1.32 1.27 10.78
C VAL A 95 1.84 0.28 11.80
N ILE A 96 3.04 0.52 12.30
CA ILE A 96 3.67 -0.33 13.32
C ILE A 96 3.35 0.25 14.70
N GLU A 97 2.87 -0.58 15.60
CA GLU A 97 2.57 -0.23 16.99
C GLU A 97 3.74 -0.62 17.90
N LYS A 98 4.18 0.29 18.77
CA LYS A 98 5.18 0.05 19.81
C LYS A 98 4.60 0.24 21.21
N ASP A 99 5.33 -0.27 22.19
CA ASP A 99 5.03 -0.15 23.63
C ASP A 99 3.63 -0.65 23.99
N LYS A 100 3.35 -1.87 23.52
CA LYS A 100 2.02 -2.46 23.57
C LYS A 100 1.91 -3.52 24.68
N PRO A 101 1.21 -3.22 25.79
CA PRO A 101 1.10 -4.17 26.90
C PRO A 101 0.13 -5.32 26.61
N GLN A 102 -0.87 -5.11 25.75
CA GLN A 102 -1.87 -6.13 25.39
C GLN A 102 -2.19 -6.09 23.91
N SER A 103 -2.38 -7.27 23.31
CA SER A 103 -2.64 -7.43 21.87
C SER A 103 -4.00 -6.91 21.39
N PHE A 104 -4.96 -6.63 22.28
CA PHE A 104 -6.32 -6.18 21.91
C PHE A 104 -6.45 -4.65 21.78
N GLY A 105 -5.62 -3.91 22.51
CA GLY A 105 -5.61 -2.45 22.52
C GLY A 105 -4.72 -1.85 21.44
N LEU A 106 -4.61 -0.52 21.47
CA LEU A 106 -3.66 0.26 20.67
C LEU A 106 -2.33 0.39 21.42
N GLY A 107 -1.20 0.30 20.72
CA GLY A 107 0.11 0.66 21.26
C GLY A 107 0.21 2.15 21.64
N LYS A 108 1.20 2.51 22.46
CA LYS A 108 1.40 3.92 22.87
C LYS A 108 2.04 4.79 21.80
N THR A 109 2.81 4.16 20.92
CA THR A 109 3.53 4.85 19.84
C THR A 109 3.18 4.15 18.53
N LEU A 110 2.74 4.93 17.54
CA LEU A 110 2.43 4.45 16.21
C LEU A 110 3.48 4.96 15.23
N LEU A 111 3.90 4.12 14.29
CA LEU A 111 4.95 4.45 13.35
C LEU A 111 4.50 4.23 11.91
N ILE A 112 4.76 5.22 11.07
CA ILE A 112 4.60 5.12 9.61
C ILE A 112 5.94 5.48 8.98
N GLY A 113 6.64 4.48 8.44
CA GLY A 113 8.02 4.66 7.98
C GLY A 113 8.93 5.11 9.12
N ASN A 114 9.40 6.36 9.04
CA ASN A 114 10.29 6.98 10.03
C ASN A 114 9.59 7.98 10.95
N GLU A 115 8.30 8.24 10.73
CA GLU A 115 7.52 9.20 11.50
C GLU A 115 6.79 8.51 12.65
N SER A 116 6.74 9.17 13.82
CA SER A 116 5.99 8.74 14.98
C SER A 116 4.71 9.53 15.16
N PHE A 117 3.70 8.86 15.71
CA PHE A 117 2.37 9.39 15.99
C PHE A 117 1.92 8.88 17.36
N GLU A 118 1.21 9.71 18.10
CA GLU A 118 0.71 9.43 19.44
C GLU A 118 -0.58 8.60 19.40
N ASP A 119 -1.48 8.92 18.46
CA ASP A 119 -2.76 8.25 18.31
C ASP A 119 -3.23 8.18 16.85
N LEU A 120 -4.44 7.63 16.66
CA LEU A 120 -5.03 7.49 15.33
C LEU A 120 -5.55 8.82 14.76
N ASP A 121 -6.00 9.76 15.60
CA ASP A 121 -6.48 11.07 15.16
C ASP A 121 -5.32 11.89 14.58
N GLU A 122 -4.14 11.80 15.19
CA GLU A 122 -2.93 12.44 14.68
C GLU A 122 -2.50 11.85 13.33
N ILE A 123 -2.56 10.52 13.14
CA ILE A 123 -2.33 9.89 11.83
C ILE A 123 -3.32 10.43 10.79
N VAL A 124 -4.59 10.54 11.16
CA VAL A 124 -5.62 11.05 10.26
C VAL A 124 -5.29 12.50 9.86
N ALA A 125 -5.06 13.38 10.83
CA ALA A 125 -4.82 14.80 10.58
C ALA A 125 -3.50 15.07 9.84
N ARG A 126 -2.40 14.45 10.27
CA ARG A 126 -1.05 14.79 9.76
C ARG A 126 -0.65 13.99 8.53
N HIS A 127 -1.18 12.78 8.35
CA HIS A 127 -0.79 11.90 7.25
C HIS A 127 -1.94 11.67 6.25
N MET A 128 -3.18 11.42 6.71
CA MET A 128 -4.28 11.07 5.81
C MET A 128 -4.95 12.28 5.16
N GLU A 129 -5.31 13.30 5.93
CA GLU A 129 -6.01 14.48 5.43
C GLU A 129 -5.27 15.19 4.29
N PRO A 130 -3.92 15.35 4.34
CA PRO A 130 -3.17 15.87 3.20
C PRO A 130 -3.33 15.01 1.94
N MET A 131 -3.29 13.68 2.06
CA MET A 131 -3.52 12.79 0.92
C MET A 131 -4.95 12.88 0.39
N VAL A 132 -5.95 12.99 1.27
CA VAL A 132 -7.35 13.18 0.87
C VAL A 132 -7.52 14.51 0.11
N SER A 133 -6.87 15.59 0.57
CA SER A 133 -6.87 16.88 -0.13
C SER A 133 -6.28 16.75 -1.53
N LEU A 134 -5.12 16.10 -1.66
CA LEU A 134 -4.47 15.86 -2.96
C LEU A 134 -5.36 15.05 -3.90
N ILE A 135 -6.03 14.02 -3.40
CA ILE A 135 -7.00 13.25 -4.21
C ILE A 135 -8.11 14.18 -4.71
N ARG A 136 -8.72 14.97 -3.81
CA ARG A 136 -9.79 15.91 -4.20
C ARG A 136 -9.31 16.94 -5.23
N GLU A 137 -8.10 17.46 -5.09
CA GLU A 137 -7.49 18.38 -6.04
C GLU A 137 -7.28 17.73 -7.42
N VAL A 138 -6.84 16.48 -7.46
CA VAL A 138 -6.72 15.71 -8.71
C VAL A 138 -8.08 15.54 -9.37
N TYR A 139 -9.12 15.15 -8.63
CA TYR A 139 -10.48 15.00 -9.18
C TYR A 139 -11.10 16.32 -9.63
N ALA A 140 -10.76 17.43 -8.96
CA ALA A 140 -11.21 18.78 -9.34
C ALA A 140 -10.42 19.37 -10.51
N TYR A 141 -9.31 18.75 -10.92
CA TYR A 141 -8.47 19.28 -11.97
C TYR A 141 -9.19 19.24 -13.31
N LYS A 142 -9.15 20.34 -14.06
CA LYS A 142 -9.90 20.53 -15.32
C LYS A 142 -9.63 19.48 -16.40
N TYR A 143 -8.48 18.80 -16.32
CA TYR A 143 -8.09 17.75 -17.27
C TYR A 143 -8.11 16.36 -16.66
N TYR A 144 -8.66 16.20 -15.46
CA TYR A 144 -8.92 14.88 -14.92
C TYR A 144 -9.92 14.16 -15.81
N CYS A 145 -9.54 12.98 -16.25
CA CYS A 145 -10.42 12.05 -16.96
C CYS A 145 -10.54 10.81 -16.09
N ASP A 146 -11.78 10.45 -15.80
CA ASP A 146 -12.08 9.19 -15.12
C ASP A 146 -11.60 8.03 -16.00
N SER A 147 -10.84 7.14 -15.37
CA SER A 147 -10.25 5.96 -16.01
C SER A 147 -11.32 5.00 -16.55
N GLN A 148 -12.54 5.02 -16.00
CA GLN A 148 -13.65 4.18 -16.46
C GLN A 148 -14.39 4.77 -17.67
N VAL A 149 -14.25 6.08 -17.94
CA VAL A 149 -14.98 6.78 -19.00
C VAL A 149 -14.21 6.72 -20.33
N LEU A 150 -12.91 6.48 -20.28
CA LEU A 150 -12.04 6.47 -21.45
C LEU A 150 -12.15 5.16 -22.23
N THR A 151 -13.12 5.10 -23.14
CA THR A 151 -13.07 4.14 -24.25
C THR A 151 -11.86 4.47 -25.16
N GLN A 152 -11.19 3.46 -25.73
CA GLN A 152 -10.05 3.63 -26.66
C GLN A 152 -10.16 4.81 -27.66
N PRO A 153 -11.33 5.10 -28.28
CA PRO A 153 -11.46 6.24 -29.20
C PRO A 153 -11.39 7.62 -28.54
N GLU A 154 -11.71 7.78 -27.25
CA GLU A 154 -11.65 9.08 -26.56
C GLU A 154 -10.24 9.39 -26.05
N MET A 155 -9.47 8.37 -25.66
CA MET A 155 -8.04 8.47 -25.35
C MET A 155 -7.25 9.09 -26.51
N LEU A 156 -7.48 8.62 -27.74
CA LEU A 156 -6.81 9.11 -28.95
C LEU A 156 -7.09 10.60 -29.23
N LYS A 157 -8.29 11.09 -28.89
CA LYS A 157 -8.64 12.51 -29.06
C LYS A 157 -7.96 13.39 -28.00
N TYR A 158 -7.86 12.89 -26.78
CA TYR A 158 -7.21 13.57 -25.67
C TYR A 158 -5.69 13.66 -25.88
N ASP A 159 -5.07 12.56 -26.29
CA ASP A 159 -3.66 12.51 -26.71
C ASP A 159 -3.38 13.43 -27.90
N ALA A 160 -4.28 13.48 -28.89
CA ALA A 160 -4.15 14.40 -30.02
C ALA A 160 -4.22 15.88 -29.59
N GLN A 161 -5.06 16.22 -28.61
CA GLN A 161 -5.15 17.58 -28.07
C GLN A 161 -3.91 17.98 -27.26
N LEU A 162 -3.38 17.08 -26.42
CA LEU A 162 -2.14 17.32 -25.67
C LEU A 162 -0.94 17.37 -26.61
N HIS A 163 -0.80 16.41 -27.54
CA HIS A 163 0.25 16.44 -28.56
C HIS A 163 0.22 17.75 -29.35
N SER A 164 -0.95 18.18 -29.85
CA SER A 164 -1.11 19.40 -30.66
C SER A 164 -0.58 20.69 -30.01
N LYS A 165 -0.61 20.78 -28.67
CA LYS A 165 -0.15 21.96 -27.92
C LYS A 165 1.33 21.92 -27.54
N TYR A 166 1.90 20.75 -27.27
CA TYR A 166 3.28 20.63 -26.79
C TYR A 166 4.32 20.39 -27.91
N TRP A 167 3.97 19.70 -29.01
CA TRP A 167 4.93 19.52 -30.12
C TRP A 167 5.11 20.78 -30.96
N ARG A 168 4.07 21.62 -31.10
CA ARG A 168 4.15 22.87 -31.87
C ARG A 168 5.09 23.88 -31.23
N THR A 169 5.05 24.03 -29.91
CA THR A 169 5.99 24.88 -29.17
C THR A 169 7.41 24.31 -29.21
N PHE A 170 7.56 22.99 -29.06
CA PHE A 170 8.87 22.33 -29.12
C PHE A 170 9.53 22.43 -30.51
N LEU A 171 8.79 22.23 -31.61
CA LEU A 171 9.31 22.41 -32.97
C LEU A 171 9.56 23.88 -33.33
N SER A 172 8.77 24.83 -32.80
CA SER A 172 9.04 26.27 -32.99
C SER A 172 10.35 26.74 -32.35
N GLN A 173 10.77 26.08 -31.25
CA GLN A 173 12.04 26.37 -30.57
C GLN A 173 13.24 25.71 -31.26
N LEU A 174 13.03 24.59 -31.97
CA LEU A 174 14.07 23.91 -32.76
C LEU A 174 14.34 24.59 -34.11
N ASP A 175 13.33 25.17 -34.77
CA ASP A 175 13.49 25.89 -36.04
C ASP A 175 14.22 27.24 -35.92
N SER A 176 14.41 27.76 -34.70
CA SER A 176 15.10 29.04 -34.46
C SER A 176 16.61 28.91 -34.25
N SER A 177 17.17 27.69 -34.33
CA SER A 177 18.61 27.42 -34.14
C SER A 177 19.32 26.91 -35.40
N ILE A 178 18.66 27.00 -36.57
CA ILE A 178 19.28 26.73 -37.88
C ILE A 178 19.07 27.97 -38.76
N VAL A 179 19.82 29.03 -38.47
CA VAL A 179 20.41 29.96 -39.44
C VAL A 179 21.79 30.34 -38.93
#